data_AF-A0A7S4NKN1-F1
#
_entry.id   AF-A0A7S4NKN1-F1
#
_cell.length_a   1.000
_cell.length_b   1.000
_cell.length_c   1.000
_cell.angle_alpha   90.00
_cell.angle_beta   90.00
_cell.angle_gamma   90.00
#
_symmetry.space_group_name_H-M   'P 1'
#
loop_
_entity.id
_entity.type
_entity.pdbx_description
1 polymer ?
#
loop_
_entity_poly.entity_id
_entity_poly.type
_entity_poly.pdbx_seq_one_letter_code
_entity_poly.pdbx_strand_id
1 'polypeptide(L)'
;MRRRGRQRAVIDPRPDTVARTGRFKYKPGTRIMLLQEGTWMDAHVVDYFGLRDGNRHRVRLGAARDTDEAVPTMVLDLNESNHGKLLFPSVTKYAESRAQYYKELAAKHSAIRDEATGKELRVEYQRIYLAPNEEQVDVIPEDKGGGVPAAGSHDERSLPLREFLDSLISASARDASSTWSRIVRVGSRAEIELLQQQLLFLLSARLGEGSSRIGLVPIVISSMSKLAEPAEGAAKKRSGSALTRVFESDYGAQAEMLKQAMAMRSLVIVLQITDTSDMLHLTEAIIEELLSNCTIVICTDPEIVPEALRARCECWRIAGLGLFANDAELGDKHLKELLRRMLPRGIATESHYCRIVRLHIGSTLGAPGDFR
;
A
#
# COMPACT_ATOMS: atom_id res chain seq x y z
N MET A 1 40.55 1.72 12.54
CA MET A 1 39.65 1.17 13.58
C MET A 1 38.70 2.25 14.09
N ARG A 2 37.48 2.34 13.55
CA ARG A 2 36.40 3.20 14.10
C ARG A 2 35.46 2.31 14.89
N ARG A 3 35.29 2.59 16.19
CA ARG A 3 34.36 1.88 17.08
C ARG A 3 32.92 2.13 16.59
N ARG A 4 32.24 1.10 16.09
CA ARG A 4 30.80 1.14 15.80
C ARG A 4 30.03 1.13 17.13
N GLY A 5 29.16 2.10 17.32
CA GLY A 5 28.28 2.19 18.48
C GLY A 5 27.28 1.03 18.46
N ARG A 6 27.14 0.34 19.60
CA ARG A 6 26.06 -0.63 19.83
C ARG A 6 24.72 0.10 19.64
N GLN A 7 23.96 -0.25 18.59
CA GLN A 7 22.55 0.12 18.54
C GLN A 7 21.85 -0.58 19.70
N ARG A 8 21.25 0.21 20.58
CA ARG A 8 20.41 -0.30 21.67
C ARG A 8 19.14 -0.85 21.02
N ALA A 9 18.93 -2.15 21.09
CA ALA A 9 17.61 -2.73 20.85
C ALA A 9 16.65 -2.10 21.87
N VAL A 10 15.78 -1.21 21.39
CA VAL A 10 14.70 -0.65 22.20
C VAL A 10 13.64 -1.75 22.27
N ILE A 11 13.76 -2.60 23.29
CA ILE A 11 12.72 -3.56 23.64
C ILE A 11 11.60 -2.75 24.28
N ASP A 12 10.46 -2.63 23.61
CA ASP A 12 9.26 -2.05 24.20
C ASP A 12 8.71 -3.07 25.21
N PRO A 13 8.69 -2.78 26.52
CA PRO A 13 8.25 -3.72 27.54
C PRO A 13 6.72 -3.86 27.61
N ARG A 14 5.97 -3.22 26.70
CA ARG A 14 4.51 -3.29 26.68
C ARG A 14 4.05 -4.67 26.17
N PRO A 15 3.15 -5.37 26.88
CA PRO A 15 2.60 -6.62 26.38
C PRO A 15 1.87 -6.39 25.05
N ASP A 16 1.89 -7.38 24.16
CA ASP A 16 1.31 -7.32 22.79
C ASP A 16 -0.17 -6.86 22.76
N THR A 17 -0.86 -6.96 23.90
CA THR A 17 -2.23 -6.50 24.11
C THR A 17 -2.38 -4.97 24.26
N VAL A 18 -1.29 -4.20 24.30
CA VAL A 18 -1.32 -2.74 24.54
C VAL A 18 -1.02 -1.98 23.25
N ALA A 19 -2.09 -1.60 22.54
CA ALA A 19 -2.00 -0.72 21.37
C ALA A 19 -1.44 0.67 21.76
N ARG A 20 -0.84 1.38 20.80
CA ARG A 20 -0.48 2.81 20.97
C ARG A 20 -1.73 3.59 21.40
N THR A 21 -1.75 4.07 22.64
CA THR A 21 -2.90 4.80 23.19
C THR A 21 -2.91 6.23 22.65
N GLY A 22 -3.63 6.46 21.55
CA GLY A 22 -4.21 7.78 21.29
C GLY A 22 -5.11 8.19 22.46
N ARG A 23 -5.26 9.49 22.74
CA ARG A 23 -6.19 9.96 23.78
C ARG A 23 -7.51 10.33 23.13
N PHE A 24 -8.48 9.43 23.17
CA PHE A 24 -9.82 9.64 22.60
C PHE A 24 -10.73 10.24 23.65
N LYS A 25 -11.33 11.38 23.34
CA LYS A 25 -12.24 12.11 24.24
C LYS A 25 -13.47 12.53 23.47
N TYR A 26 -14.30 11.56 23.09
CA TYR A 26 -15.52 11.89 22.37
C TYR A 26 -16.58 12.43 23.32
N LYS A 27 -17.30 13.45 22.87
CA LYS A 27 -18.46 13.95 23.59
C LYS A 27 -19.63 12.98 23.41
N PRO A 28 -20.53 12.87 24.40
CA PRO A 28 -21.82 12.21 24.23
C PRO A 28 -22.53 12.67 22.94
N GLY A 29 -23.19 11.74 22.25
CA GLY A 29 -23.83 11.95 20.96
C GLY A 29 -22.91 11.84 19.73
N THR A 30 -21.58 11.78 19.91
CA THR A 30 -20.65 11.67 18.78
C THR A 30 -20.88 10.37 18.00
N ARG A 31 -21.00 10.49 16.68
CA ARG A 31 -21.12 9.37 15.75
C ARG A 31 -19.74 8.77 15.46
N ILE A 32 -19.62 7.46 15.60
CA ILE A 32 -18.40 6.72 15.33
C ILE A 32 -18.71 5.47 14.48
N MET A 33 -17.72 5.04 13.71
CA MET A 33 -17.66 3.69 13.17
C MET A 33 -16.93 2.83 14.19
N LEU A 34 -17.54 1.72 14.58
CA LEU A 34 -16.97 0.79 15.56
C LEU A 34 -16.73 -0.56 14.88
N LEU A 35 -15.54 -1.12 15.06
CA LEU A 35 -15.21 -2.47 14.61
C LEU A 35 -15.57 -3.46 15.72
N GLN A 36 -16.61 -4.25 15.52
CA GLN A 36 -17.06 -5.28 16.45
C GLN A 36 -17.09 -6.62 15.73
N GLU A 37 -16.45 -7.64 16.31
CA GLU A 37 -16.43 -9.01 15.75
C GLU A 37 -15.99 -9.05 14.27
N GLY A 38 -15.07 -8.15 13.89
CA GLY A 38 -14.56 -8.05 12.53
C GLY A 38 -15.48 -7.33 11.53
N THR A 39 -16.58 -6.74 11.99
CA THR A 39 -17.53 -5.98 11.16
C THR A 39 -17.62 -4.53 11.63
N TRP A 40 -17.59 -3.59 10.68
CA TRP A 40 -17.82 -2.18 10.97
C TRP A 40 -19.30 -1.89 11.17
N MET A 41 -19.62 -1.11 12.20
CA MET A 41 -20.99 -0.77 12.57
C MET A 41 -21.14 0.71 12.91
N ASP A 42 -22.31 1.27 12.63
CA ASP A 42 -22.69 2.59 13.13
C ASP A 42 -22.84 2.53 14.65
N ALA A 43 -22.22 3.47 15.37
CA ALA A 43 -22.34 3.58 16.81
C ALA A 43 -22.32 5.04 17.28
N HIS A 44 -22.84 5.26 18.48
CA HIS A 44 -22.91 6.56 19.13
C HIS A 44 -22.28 6.50 20.52
N VAL A 45 -21.45 7.48 20.84
CA VAL A 45 -20.91 7.63 22.19
C VAL A 45 -22.02 8.10 23.12
N VAL A 46 -22.28 7.34 24.18
CA VAL A 46 -23.24 7.66 25.25
C VAL A 46 -22.53 8.42 26.35
N ASP A 47 -21.36 7.92 26.78
CA ASP A 47 -20.61 8.52 27.88
C ASP A 47 -19.09 8.27 27.72
N TYR A 48 -18.30 9.17 28.30
CA TYR A 48 -16.85 9.06 28.41
C TYR A 48 -16.46 9.02 29.89
N PHE A 49 -15.86 7.92 30.33
CA PHE A 49 -15.58 7.67 31.75
C PHE A 49 -14.48 8.58 32.34
N GLY A 50 -13.86 9.43 31.51
CA GLY A 50 -12.92 10.44 31.97
C GLY A 50 -11.46 9.97 31.98
N LEU A 51 -10.56 10.91 32.29
CA LEU A 51 -9.11 10.72 32.19
C LEU A 51 -8.55 9.60 33.08
N ARG A 52 -9.24 9.26 34.18
CA ARG A 52 -8.82 8.20 35.11
C ARG A 52 -9.07 6.80 34.55
N ASP A 53 -10.07 6.67 33.68
CA ASP A 53 -10.48 5.42 33.04
C ASP A 53 -9.94 5.29 31.61
N GLY A 54 -8.94 6.10 31.23
CA GLY A 54 -8.27 6.00 29.93
C GLY A 54 -9.15 6.41 28.76
N ASN A 55 -9.26 5.56 27.74
CA ASN A 55 -10.13 5.77 26.57
C ASN A 55 -11.43 4.96 26.67
N ARG A 56 -11.85 4.61 27.89
CA ARG A 56 -13.08 3.88 28.10
C ARG A 56 -14.29 4.75 27.79
N HIS A 57 -15.15 4.25 26.90
CA HIS A 57 -16.40 4.90 26.51
C HIS A 57 -17.56 3.91 26.63
N ARG A 58 -18.74 4.42 26.97
CA ARG A 58 -20.00 3.71 26.77
C ARG A 58 -20.51 4.06 25.39
N VAL A 59 -20.76 3.05 24.56
CA VAL A 59 -21.24 3.24 23.18
C VAL A 59 -22.54 2.47 22.98
N ARG A 60 -23.45 3.06 22.19
CA ARG A 60 -24.70 2.48 21.74
C ARG A 60 -24.54 2.07 20.28
N LEU A 61 -24.88 0.83 19.95
CA LEU A 61 -24.83 0.33 18.57
C LEU A 61 -26.07 0.76 17.76
N GLY A 62 -25.88 0.93 16.46
CA GLY A 62 -26.95 1.23 15.50
C GLY A 62 -27.07 2.71 15.15
N ALA A 63 -27.81 2.99 14.08
CA ALA A 63 -28.15 4.35 13.68
C ALA A 63 -29.04 5.01 14.75
N ALA A 64 -28.79 6.27 15.09
CA ALA A 64 -29.65 7.02 15.99
C ALA A 64 -31.07 7.14 15.43
N ARG A 65 -31.93 6.20 15.84
CA ARG A 65 -33.35 6.45 15.97
C ARG A 65 -33.64 6.69 17.44
N ASP A 66 -34.34 7.79 17.68
CA ASP A 66 -35.00 8.09 18.93
C ASP A 66 -36.09 7.05 19.14
N THR A 67 -35.95 6.23 20.19
CA THR A 67 -37.02 5.84 21.11
C THR A 67 -36.47 4.88 22.17
N ASP A 68 -37.06 5.02 23.35
CA ASP A 68 -36.63 4.67 24.70
C ASP A 68 -36.54 3.17 25.05
N GLU A 69 -36.24 2.27 24.11
CA GLU A 69 -36.26 0.82 24.39
C GLU A 69 -34.90 0.14 24.16
N ALA A 70 -34.27 -0.26 25.28
CA ALA A 70 -33.28 -1.32 25.43
C ALA A 70 -32.24 -1.50 24.31
N VAL A 71 -31.76 -0.41 23.69
CA VAL A 71 -30.68 -0.53 22.70
C VAL A 71 -29.42 -0.98 23.43
N PRO A 72 -28.77 -2.09 23.02
CA PRO A 72 -27.61 -2.62 23.71
C PRO A 72 -26.51 -1.57 23.75
N THR A 73 -26.12 -1.20 24.97
CA THR A 73 -24.93 -0.38 25.22
C THR A 73 -23.80 -1.29 25.65
N MET A 74 -22.58 -0.92 25.27
CA MET A 74 -21.37 -1.63 25.65
C MET A 74 -20.34 -0.64 26.15
N VAL A 75 -19.48 -1.12 27.05
CA VAL A 75 -18.34 -0.37 27.54
C VAL A 75 -17.11 -0.95 26.87
N LEU A 76 -16.41 -0.11 26.11
CA LEU A 76 -15.21 -0.50 25.36
C LEU A 76 -14.10 0.51 25.62
N ASP A 77 -12.86 0.04 25.55
CA ASP A 77 -11.69 0.91 25.48
C ASP A 77 -11.42 1.25 24.01
N LEU A 78 -11.65 2.50 23.64
CA LEU A 78 -11.49 2.95 22.26
C LEU A 78 -10.01 3.16 21.93
N ASN A 79 -9.56 2.62 20.81
CA ASN A 79 -8.19 2.73 20.34
C ASN A 79 -8.13 2.90 18.81
N GLU A 80 -6.93 3.08 18.28
CA GLU A 80 -6.73 3.36 16.85
C GLU A 80 -7.19 2.26 15.89
N SER A 81 -7.35 1.02 16.37
CA SER A 81 -7.70 -0.14 15.56
C SER A 81 -9.18 -0.53 15.63
N ASN A 82 -9.91 -0.09 16.67
CA ASN A 82 -11.29 -0.52 16.88
C ASN A 82 -12.36 0.54 16.56
N HIS A 83 -11.97 1.79 16.27
CA HIS A 83 -12.94 2.83 15.92
C HIS A 83 -12.36 3.94 15.04
N GLY A 84 -13.27 4.69 14.41
CA GLY A 84 -12.99 5.97 13.77
C GLY A 84 -14.18 6.90 13.90
N LYS A 85 -13.96 8.22 13.84
CA LYS A 85 -15.07 9.17 13.78
C LYS A 85 -15.88 8.92 12.49
N LEU A 86 -17.20 8.89 12.59
CA LEU A 86 -18.06 8.75 11.42
C LEU A 86 -18.25 10.13 10.77
N LEU A 87 -17.54 10.31 9.65
CA LEU A 87 -17.59 11.48 8.76
C LEU A 87 -18.53 11.23 7.57
N PHE A 88 -18.82 9.96 7.28
CA PHE A 88 -19.72 9.55 6.20
C PHE A 88 -21.18 9.44 6.68
N PRO A 89 -22.19 9.46 5.79
CA PRO A 89 -23.58 9.36 6.19
C PRO A 89 -23.96 8.11 7.00
N SER A 90 -23.34 6.95 6.73
CA SER A 90 -23.47 5.72 7.54
C SER A 90 -22.38 4.72 7.15
N VAL A 91 -22.21 3.65 7.94
CA VAL A 91 -21.28 2.56 7.59
C VAL A 91 -21.70 1.86 6.31
N THR A 92 -23.00 1.62 6.12
CA THR A 92 -23.53 0.98 4.91
C THR A 92 -23.21 1.78 3.65
N LYS A 93 -23.50 3.09 3.67
CA LYS A 93 -23.21 3.97 2.52
C LYS A 93 -21.71 4.03 2.22
N TYR A 94 -20.88 4.03 3.26
CA TYR A 94 -19.43 3.99 3.10
C TYR A 94 -18.99 2.69 2.42
N ALA A 95 -19.52 1.54 2.86
CA ALA A 95 -19.23 0.24 2.27
C ALA A 95 -19.65 0.15 0.79
N GLU A 96 -20.82 0.69 0.43
CA GLU A 96 -21.31 0.77 -0.95
C GLU A 96 -20.39 1.65 -1.83
N SER A 97 -20.07 2.85 -1.36
CA SER A 97 -19.18 3.77 -2.07
C SER A 97 -17.78 3.16 -2.28
N ARG A 98 -17.29 2.44 -1.27
CA ARG A 98 -16.01 1.74 -1.33
C ARG A 98 -16.02 0.56 -2.32
N ALA A 99 -17.11 -0.23 -2.33
CA ALA A 99 -17.26 -1.32 -3.29
C ALA A 99 -17.30 -0.81 -4.74
N GLN A 100 -17.97 0.32 -4.98
CA GLN A 100 -17.97 0.99 -6.28
C GLN A 100 -16.57 1.50 -6.65
N TYR A 101 -15.86 2.12 -5.70
CA TYR A 101 -14.49 2.59 -5.89
C TYR A 101 -13.53 1.45 -6.31
N TYR A 102 -13.63 0.26 -5.70
CA TYR A 102 -12.79 -0.87 -6.09
C TYR A 102 -13.03 -1.32 -7.53
N LYS A 103 -14.28 -1.31 -8.00
CA LYS A 103 -14.59 -1.66 -9.39
C LYS A 103 -13.97 -0.65 -10.36
N GLU A 104 -14.09 0.64 -10.06
CA GLU A 104 -13.50 1.71 -10.86
C GLU A 104 -11.97 1.62 -10.87
N LEU A 105 -11.36 1.34 -9.73
CA LEU A 105 -9.91 1.21 -9.61
C LEU A 105 -9.39 -0.03 -10.36
N ALA A 106 -10.05 -1.17 -10.22
CA ALA A 106 -9.70 -2.40 -10.96
C ALA A 106 -9.81 -2.18 -12.48
N ALA A 107 -10.88 -1.52 -12.94
CA ALA A 107 -11.03 -1.21 -14.36
C ALA A 107 -9.92 -0.27 -14.86
N LYS A 108 -9.64 0.81 -14.11
CA LYS A 108 -8.61 1.82 -14.44
C LYS A 108 -7.20 1.23 -14.55
N HIS A 109 -6.88 0.24 -13.72
CA HIS A 109 -5.54 -0.37 -13.62
C HIS A 109 -5.44 -1.75 -14.27
N SER A 110 -6.42 -2.13 -15.10
CA SER A 110 -6.48 -3.45 -15.76
C SER A 110 -5.46 -3.64 -16.88
N ALA A 111 -4.95 -2.54 -17.44
CA ALA A 111 -4.01 -2.55 -18.55
C ALA A 111 -2.94 -1.45 -18.40
N ILE A 112 -1.76 -1.70 -18.98
CA ILE A 112 -0.65 -0.76 -19.03
C ILE A 112 -0.13 -0.69 -20.46
N ARG A 113 0.14 0.51 -20.97
CA ARG A 113 0.81 0.68 -22.25
C ARG A 113 2.32 0.58 -22.05
N ASP A 114 2.93 -0.45 -22.61
CA ASP A 114 4.37 -0.62 -22.56
C ASP A 114 5.04 0.36 -23.54
N GLU A 115 5.94 1.21 -23.05
CA GLU A 115 6.62 2.23 -23.85
C GLU A 115 7.54 1.64 -24.92
N ALA A 116 8.17 0.49 -24.64
CA ALA A 116 9.10 -0.14 -25.56
C ALA A 116 8.41 -0.79 -26.76
N THR A 117 7.28 -1.46 -26.52
CA THR A 117 6.51 -2.13 -27.57
C THR A 117 5.39 -1.27 -28.15
N GLY A 118 4.97 -0.23 -27.43
CA GLY A 118 3.78 0.57 -27.73
C GLY A 118 2.47 -0.18 -27.50
N LYS A 119 2.52 -1.46 -27.07
CA LYS A 119 1.37 -2.35 -26.91
C LYS A 119 0.74 -2.22 -25.54
N GLU A 120 -0.54 -2.55 -25.51
CA GLU A 120 -1.27 -2.65 -24.27
C GLU A 120 -1.07 -4.05 -23.66
N LEU A 121 -0.58 -4.08 -22.43
CA LEU A 121 -0.37 -5.29 -21.65
C LEU A 121 -1.48 -5.41 -20.62
N ARG A 122 -2.19 -6.54 -20.63
CA ARG A 122 -3.15 -6.87 -19.57
C ARG A 122 -2.40 -7.17 -18.28
N VAL A 123 -2.65 -6.37 -17.26
CA VAL A 123 -1.93 -6.39 -15.97
C VAL A 123 -2.16 -7.70 -15.21
N GLU A 124 -3.34 -8.29 -15.35
CA GLU A 124 -3.71 -9.56 -14.72
C GLU A 124 -2.84 -10.76 -15.14
N TYR A 125 -2.24 -10.71 -16.35
CA TYR A 125 -1.40 -11.78 -16.88
C TYR A 125 0.06 -11.64 -16.48
N GLN A 126 0.49 -10.43 -16.16
CA GLN A 126 1.87 -10.18 -15.74
C GLN A 126 2.15 -10.88 -14.41
N ARG A 127 3.40 -11.23 -14.14
CA ARG A 127 3.79 -11.86 -12.88
C ARG A 127 4.97 -11.10 -12.29
N ILE A 128 4.78 -10.52 -11.12
CA ILE A 128 5.87 -9.89 -10.38
C ILE A 128 6.19 -10.79 -9.18
N TYR A 129 7.47 -11.06 -8.99
CA TYR A 129 8.01 -11.76 -7.83
C TYR A 129 8.85 -10.77 -7.02
N LEU A 130 8.59 -10.71 -5.71
CA LEU A 130 9.30 -9.85 -4.78
C LEU A 130 10.13 -10.72 -3.83
N ALA A 131 11.31 -10.24 -3.43
CA ALA A 131 12.11 -10.85 -2.37
C ALA A 131 12.50 -9.79 -1.34
N PRO A 132 12.72 -10.16 -0.07
CA PRO A 132 13.32 -9.27 0.92
C PRO A 132 14.68 -8.75 0.42
N ASN A 133 15.01 -7.49 0.72
CA ASN A 133 16.32 -6.94 0.39
C ASN A 133 17.34 -7.44 1.42
N GLU A 134 18.31 -8.26 0.99
CA GLU A 134 19.23 -8.99 1.90
C GLU A 134 20.27 -8.12 2.60
N GLU A 135 20.37 -6.83 2.26
CA GLU A 135 21.27 -5.87 2.92
C GLU A 135 20.91 -5.58 4.40
N GLN A 136 19.83 -6.18 4.93
CA GLN A 136 19.43 -6.11 6.34
C GLN A 136 19.68 -7.39 7.15
N VAL A 137 20.30 -8.43 6.58
CA VAL A 137 20.68 -9.63 7.35
C VAL A 137 22.15 -9.54 7.72
N ASP A 138 22.46 -9.39 9.01
CA ASP A 138 23.81 -9.60 9.58
C ASP A 138 24.21 -11.07 9.34
N VAL A 139 24.77 -11.37 8.17
CA VAL A 139 25.38 -12.67 7.88
C VAL A 139 26.88 -12.56 8.13
N ILE A 140 27.33 -13.25 9.17
CA ILE A 140 28.74 -13.62 9.37
C ILE A 140 29.14 -14.38 8.10
N PRO A 141 30.16 -13.95 7.33
CA PRO A 141 30.50 -14.63 6.09
C PRO A 141 31.10 -15.99 6.42
N GLU A 142 30.36 -17.07 6.15
CA GLU A 142 30.97 -18.38 5.95
C GLU A 142 31.53 -18.44 4.53
N ASP A 143 32.84 -18.63 4.49
CA ASP A 143 33.67 -18.78 3.31
C ASP A 143 33.28 -20.05 2.55
N LYS A 144 32.52 -19.93 1.46
CA LYS A 144 32.34 -21.00 0.47
C LYS A 144 32.42 -20.45 -0.95
N GLY A 145 33.62 -20.58 -1.50
CA GLY A 145 33.90 -21.05 -2.87
C GLY A 145 33.08 -20.45 -4.00
N GLY A 146 33.75 -19.60 -4.80
CA GLY A 146 33.20 -19.03 -6.03
C GLY A 146 32.68 -20.10 -7.00
N GLY A 147 31.36 -20.12 -7.17
CA GLY A 147 30.66 -20.71 -8.30
C GLY A 147 29.80 -19.63 -8.93
N VAL A 148 29.95 -19.39 -10.23
CA VAL A 148 29.04 -18.54 -11.00
C VAL A 148 27.64 -19.18 -10.90
N PRO A 149 26.61 -18.46 -10.40
CA PRO A 149 25.28 -19.05 -10.28
C PRO A 149 24.72 -19.33 -11.68
N ALA A 150 24.21 -20.54 -11.86
CA ALA A 150 23.56 -20.97 -13.10
C ALA A 150 22.33 -20.10 -13.38
N ALA A 151 22.17 -19.66 -14.64
CA ALA A 151 20.98 -18.95 -15.10
C ALA A 151 19.74 -19.82 -14.88
N GLY A 152 18.93 -19.50 -13.87
CA GLY A 152 17.70 -20.24 -13.55
C GLY A 152 17.44 -20.52 -12.07
N SER A 153 18.36 -20.17 -11.14
CA SER A 153 18.04 -20.28 -9.71
C SER A 153 17.03 -19.21 -9.31
N HIS A 154 15.75 -19.60 -9.18
CA HIS A 154 14.78 -18.82 -8.44
C HIS A 154 15.35 -18.56 -7.04
N ASP A 155 15.37 -17.29 -6.64
CA ASP A 155 15.62 -16.91 -5.26
C ASP A 155 14.55 -17.62 -4.40
N GLU A 156 14.94 -18.64 -3.62
CA GLU A 156 14.01 -19.50 -2.85
C GLU A 156 13.14 -18.70 -1.87
N ARG A 157 13.52 -17.45 -1.58
CA ARG A 157 12.79 -16.49 -0.73
C ARG A 157 11.86 -15.55 -1.50
N SER A 158 11.77 -15.68 -2.82
CA SER A 158 10.88 -14.84 -3.63
C SER A 158 9.43 -15.29 -3.54
N LEU A 159 8.53 -14.32 -3.39
CA LEU A 159 7.09 -14.52 -3.30
C LEU A 159 6.38 -13.83 -4.48
N PRO A 160 5.34 -14.45 -5.06
CA PRO A 160 4.47 -13.77 -5.99
C PRO A 160 3.84 -12.52 -5.36
N LEU A 161 3.65 -11.45 -6.15
CA LEU A 161 3.04 -10.20 -5.66
C LEU A 161 1.68 -10.42 -4.99
N ARG A 162 0.89 -11.40 -5.46
CA ARG A 162 -0.39 -11.76 -4.84
C ARG A 162 -0.22 -12.23 -3.39
N GLU A 163 0.76 -13.09 -3.13
CA GLU A 163 1.03 -13.60 -1.78
C GLU A 163 1.62 -12.51 -0.88
N PHE A 164 2.47 -11.65 -1.44
CA PHE A 164 2.94 -10.44 -0.75
C PHE A 164 1.76 -9.56 -0.30
N LEU A 165 0.79 -9.31 -1.19
CA LEU A 165 -0.41 -8.54 -0.87
C LEU A 165 -1.31 -9.24 0.15
N ASP A 166 -1.50 -10.55 0.02
CA ASP A 166 -2.30 -11.34 0.96
C ASP A 166 -1.65 -11.28 2.38
N SER A 167 -0.32 -11.24 2.47
CA SER A 167 0.40 -11.02 3.72
C SER A 167 0.15 -9.64 4.32
N LEU A 168 0.10 -8.59 3.49
CA LEU A 168 -0.17 -7.21 3.91
C LEU A 168 -1.62 -7.05 4.39
N ILE A 169 -2.58 -7.62 3.65
CA ILE A 169 -4.00 -7.61 4.03
C ILE A 169 -4.19 -8.38 5.35
N SER A 170 -3.52 -9.51 5.53
CA SER A 170 -3.62 -10.32 6.74
C SER A 170 -2.92 -9.67 7.94
N ALA A 171 -1.77 -9.02 7.73
CA ALA A 171 -1.04 -8.28 8.76
C ALA A 171 -1.84 -7.07 9.26
N SER A 172 -2.64 -6.43 8.40
CA SER A 172 -3.52 -5.34 8.83
C SER A 172 -4.47 -5.76 9.96
N ALA A 173 -4.86 -7.05 9.99
CA ALA A 173 -5.74 -7.60 11.02
C ALA A 173 -5.04 -7.95 12.35
N ARG A 174 -3.71 -7.82 12.46
CA ARG A 174 -2.92 -8.15 13.65
C ARG A 174 -2.41 -6.90 14.37
N ASP A 175 -2.11 -7.06 15.66
CA ASP A 175 -1.75 -6.01 16.62
C ASP A 175 -0.60 -5.08 16.17
N ALA A 176 -0.57 -3.90 16.80
CA ALA A 176 0.19 -2.69 16.47
C ALA A 176 1.74 -2.78 16.44
N SER A 177 2.34 -3.97 16.54
CA SER A 177 3.79 -4.17 16.68
C SER A 177 4.53 -4.48 15.38
N SER A 178 3.84 -4.96 14.33
CA SER A 178 4.46 -5.21 13.02
C SER A 178 4.45 -3.94 12.17
N THR A 179 5.61 -3.54 11.63
CA THR A 179 5.64 -2.48 10.61
C THR A 179 4.84 -2.95 9.40
N TRP A 180 3.73 -2.29 9.10
CA TRP A 180 2.89 -2.59 7.93
C TRP A 180 3.37 -1.97 6.62
N SER A 181 4.26 -0.99 6.71
CA SER A 181 4.76 -0.23 5.57
C SER A 181 5.95 -0.93 4.93
N ARG A 182 6.09 -0.75 3.61
CA ARG A 182 7.03 -1.47 2.77
C ARG A 182 7.72 -0.52 1.81
N ILE A 183 9.01 -0.72 1.56
CA ILE A 183 9.75 -0.09 0.46
C ILE A 183 10.05 -1.20 -0.55
N VAL A 184 9.71 -0.99 -1.81
CA VAL A 184 9.98 -1.92 -2.91
C VAL A 184 10.94 -1.26 -3.88
N ARG A 185 12.16 -1.81 -3.92
CA ARG A 185 13.19 -1.44 -4.89
C ARG A 185 12.91 -2.05 -6.24
N VAL A 186 12.96 -1.22 -7.28
CA VAL A 186 12.83 -1.62 -8.68
C VAL A 186 14.08 -1.24 -9.46
N GLY A 187 14.26 -1.84 -10.63
CA GLY A 187 15.42 -1.62 -11.49
C GLY A 187 15.23 -0.55 -12.57
N SER A 188 13.98 -0.22 -12.94
CA SER A 188 13.70 0.74 -14.03
C SER A 188 12.37 1.46 -13.82
N ARG A 189 12.16 2.55 -14.56
CA ARG A 189 10.87 3.27 -14.58
C ARG A 189 9.71 2.40 -15.08
N ALA A 190 9.93 1.58 -16.10
CA ALA A 190 8.90 0.67 -16.60
C ALA A 190 8.47 -0.35 -15.53
N GLU A 191 9.40 -0.78 -14.67
CA GLU A 191 9.09 -1.62 -13.52
C GLU A 191 8.28 -0.89 -12.44
N ILE A 192 8.53 0.41 -12.19
CA ILE A 192 7.71 1.24 -11.29
C ILE A 192 6.26 1.24 -11.76
N GLU A 193 6.05 1.57 -13.03
CA GLU A 193 4.70 1.70 -13.60
C GLU A 193 3.98 0.35 -13.59
N LEU A 194 4.66 -0.72 -14.02
CA LEU A 194 4.09 -2.07 -14.02
C LEU A 194 3.73 -2.54 -12.60
N LEU A 195 4.63 -2.35 -11.62
CA LEU A 195 4.38 -2.72 -10.23
C LEU A 195 3.21 -1.93 -9.64
N GLN A 196 3.16 -0.62 -9.84
CA GLN A 196 2.05 0.20 -9.34
C GLN A 196 0.71 -0.26 -9.93
N GLN A 197 0.64 -0.42 -11.25
CA GLN A 197 -0.59 -0.82 -11.94
C GLN A 197 -1.06 -2.19 -11.41
N GLN A 198 -0.13 -3.15 -11.29
CA GLN A 198 -0.46 -4.47 -10.80
C GLN A 198 -0.85 -4.50 -9.32
N LEU A 199 -0.17 -3.73 -8.46
CA LEU A 199 -0.55 -3.57 -7.05
C LEU A 199 -2.00 -3.12 -6.90
N LEU A 200 -2.39 -2.04 -7.60
CA LEU A 200 -3.72 -1.45 -7.48
C LEU A 200 -4.80 -2.36 -8.05
N PHE A 201 -4.53 -2.99 -9.19
CA PHE A 201 -5.44 -3.95 -9.80
C PHE A 201 -5.70 -5.14 -8.87
N LEU A 202 -4.63 -5.75 -8.34
CA LEU A 202 -4.77 -6.92 -7.46
C LEU A 202 -5.40 -6.56 -6.11
N LEU A 203 -5.00 -5.43 -5.51
CA LEU A 203 -5.59 -4.95 -4.26
C LEU A 203 -7.08 -4.69 -4.42
N SER A 204 -7.49 -3.96 -5.46
CA SER A 204 -8.90 -3.65 -5.70
C SER A 204 -9.75 -4.90 -5.95
N ALA A 205 -9.25 -5.85 -6.74
CA ALA A 205 -9.93 -7.13 -6.96
C ALA A 205 -10.11 -7.92 -5.65
N ARG A 206 -9.02 -8.10 -4.88
CA ARG A 206 -9.05 -8.84 -3.61
C ARG A 206 -9.93 -8.20 -2.55
N LEU A 207 -9.88 -6.88 -2.42
CA LEU A 207 -10.66 -6.14 -1.44
C LEU A 207 -12.14 -6.08 -1.84
N GLY A 208 -12.45 -6.06 -3.14
CA GLY A 208 -13.80 -6.17 -3.67
C GLY A 208 -14.49 -7.51 -3.35
N GLU A 209 -13.72 -8.59 -3.20
CA GLU A 209 -14.21 -9.92 -2.80
C GLU A 209 -14.53 -10.03 -1.29
N GLY A 210 -14.25 -8.98 -0.50
CA GLY A 210 -14.50 -8.97 0.95
C GLY A 210 -13.36 -9.51 1.81
N SER A 211 -12.14 -9.62 1.27
CA SER A 211 -10.99 -10.27 1.92
C SER A 211 -10.39 -9.52 3.12
N SER A 212 -10.83 -8.28 3.43
CA SER A 212 -10.28 -7.47 4.52
C SER A 212 -11.34 -7.13 5.57
N ARG A 213 -11.05 -7.46 6.83
CA ARG A 213 -11.89 -7.11 8.00
C ARG A 213 -11.90 -5.61 8.28
N ILE A 214 -10.79 -4.92 8.03
CA ILE A 214 -10.62 -3.50 8.33
C ILE A 214 -11.12 -2.63 7.16
N GLY A 215 -11.26 -3.22 5.98
CA GLY A 215 -11.81 -2.52 4.83
C GLY A 215 -10.84 -1.51 4.23
N LEU A 216 -9.64 -2.01 3.93
CA LEU A 216 -8.53 -1.23 3.36
C LEU A 216 -8.92 -0.51 2.06
N VAL A 217 -8.38 0.68 1.80
CA VAL A 217 -8.68 1.47 0.61
C VAL A 217 -7.37 1.90 -0.05
N PRO A 218 -7.00 1.29 -1.19
CA PRO A 218 -5.77 1.63 -1.90
C PRO A 218 -5.89 2.99 -2.60
N ILE A 219 -4.84 3.80 -2.52
CA ILE A 219 -4.70 5.07 -3.23
C ILE A 219 -3.28 5.17 -3.81
N VAL A 220 -3.14 5.99 -4.85
CA VAL A 220 -1.85 6.40 -5.40
C VAL A 220 -1.65 7.89 -5.16
N ILE A 221 -0.43 8.27 -4.80
CA ILE A 221 0.00 9.67 -4.86
C ILE A 221 0.97 9.79 -6.02
N SER A 222 0.45 10.24 -7.18
CA SER A 222 1.22 10.30 -8.43
C SER A 222 2.23 11.45 -8.47
N SER A 223 2.15 12.42 -7.55
CA SER A 223 3.13 13.49 -7.46
C SER A 223 3.27 13.99 -6.03
N MET A 224 4.51 13.99 -5.54
CA MET A 224 4.84 14.43 -4.18
C MET A 224 4.60 15.94 -3.98
N SER A 225 4.63 16.72 -5.05
CA SER A 225 4.29 18.16 -5.01
C SER A 225 2.89 18.44 -4.46
N LYS A 226 1.95 17.48 -4.56
CA LYS A 226 0.59 17.61 -4.02
C LYS A 226 0.52 17.52 -2.50
N LEU A 227 1.55 16.94 -1.88
CA LEU A 227 1.70 16.88 -0.43
C LEU A 227 2.29 18.19 0.14
N ALA A 228 2.97 18.98 -0.70
CA ALA A 228 3.61 20.23 -0.30
C ALA A 228 2.62 21.18 0.40
N GLU A 229 3.03 21.83 1.48
CA GLU A 229 2.19 22.83 2.15
C GLU A 229 1.91 24.02 1.23
N PRO A 230 0.70 24.60 1.29
CA PRO A 230 0.39 25.78 0.49
C PRO A 230 1.20 26.97 1.01
N ALA A 231 1.75 27.78 0.10
CA ALA A 231 2.47 29.00 0.46
C ALA A 231 1.63 29.91 1.39
N GLU A 232 2.30 30.64 2.29
CA GLU A 232 1.73 31.38 3.44
C GLU A 232 0.58 32.36 3.12
N GLY A 233 0.32 32.69 1.85
CA GLY A 233 -0.81 33.53 1.41
C GLY A 233 -2.13 32.78 1.12
N ALA A 234 -2.11 31.46 0.90
CA ALA A 234 -3.28 30.66 0.53
C ALA A 234 -3.91 29.89 1.72
N ALA A 235 -3.28 29.96 2.90
CA ALA A 235 -3.62 29.17 4.09
C ALA A 235 -5.01 29.47 4.68
N LYS A 236 -5.61 30.65 4.41
CA LYS A 236 -6.91 31.02 4.99
C LYS A 236 -8.11 30.22 4.48
N LYS A 237 -7.99 29.45 3.38
CA LYS A 237 -9.10 28.65 2.83
C LYS A 237 -8.89 27.13 2.81
N ARG A 238 -7.66 26.64 2.96
CA ARG A 238 -7.36 25.20 2.89
C ARG A 238 -6.86 24.69 4.25
N SER A 239 -7.79 24.54 5.19
CA SER A 239 -7.51 23.87 6.47
C SER A 239 -7.74 22.37 6.29
N GLY A 240 -6.66 21.58 6.20
CA GLY A 240 -6.75 20.14 5.99
C GLY A 240 -5.36 19.52 5.93
N SER A 241 -5.26 18.24 6.33
CA SER A 241 -3.99 17.50 6.25
C SER A 241 -3.48 17.37 4.81
N ALA A 242 -2.24 16.94 4.61
CA ALA A 242 -1.66 16.82 3.27
C ALA A 242 -2.44 15.83 2.41
N LEU A 243 -2.84 14.68 2.97
CA LEU A 243 -3.61 13.68 2.26
C LEU A 243 -5.03 14.16 1.90
N THR A 244 -5.67 14.92 2.81
CA THR A 244 -7.00 15.48 2.54
C THR A 244 -6.99 16.35 1.27
N ARG A 245 -5.91 17.12 1.07
CA ARG A 245 -5.74 17.95 -0.13
C ARG A 245 -5.53 17.12 -1.39
N VAL A 246 -4.80 16.01 -1.28
CA VAL A 246 -4.64 15.04 -2.38
C VAL A 246 -6.00 14.43 -2.75
N PHE A 247 -6.83 14.07 -1.77
CA PHE A 247 -8.15 13.49 -2.03
C PHE A 247 -9.05 14.43 -2.80
N GLU A 248 -9.11 15.70 -2.39
CA GLU A 248 -9.94 16.72 -3.04
C GLU A 248 -9.46 17.03 -4.46
N SER A 249 -8.15 17.01 -4.70
CA SER A 249 -7.55 17.27 -6.02
C SER A 249 -7.73 16.09 -6.99
N ASP A 250 -7.42 14.87 -6.55
CA ASP A 250 -7.20 13.74 -7.46
C ASP A 250 -8.35 12.74 -7.48
N TYR A 251 -9.18 12.76 -6.43
CA TYR A 251 -10.24 11.76 -6.22
C TYR A 251 -11.62 12.39 -6.13
N GLY A 252 -11.79 13.70 -6.33
CA GLY A 252 -13.07 14.39 -6.53
C GLY A 252 -14.27 13.78 -5.78
N ALA A 253 -15.11 13.02 -6.49
CA ALA A 253 -16.33 12.40 -5.96
C ALA A 253 -16.09 11.39 -4.82
N GLN A 254 -14.92 10.74 -4.81
CA GLN A 254 -14.53 9.76 -3.80
C GLN A 254 -13.80 10.40 -2.60
N ALA A 255 -13.55 11.72 -2.60
CA ALA A 255 -12.77 12.38 -1.56
C ALA A 255 -13.33 12.18 -0.14
N GLU A 256 -14.65 12.30 0.05
CA GLU A 256 -15.29 12.09 1.36
C GLU A 256 -15.17 10.63 1.85
N MET A 257 -15.23 9.67 0.93
CA MET A 257 -15.00 8.25 1.25
C MET A 257 -13.55 8.04 1.70
N LEU A 258 -12.57 8.68 1.02
CA LEU A 258 -11.17 8.60 1.41
C LEU A 258 -10.88 9.29 2.75
N LYS A 259 -11.54 10.42 3.04
CA LYS A 259 -11.47 11.06 4.38
C LYS A 259 -11.99 10.12 5.47
N GLN A 260 -13.08 9.39 5.21
CA GLN A 260 -13.56 8.36 6.12
C GLN A 260 -12.55 7.23 6.29
N ALA A 261 -11.95 6.72 5.21
CA ALA A 261 -10.93 5.68 5.27
C ALA A 261 -9.69 6.13 6.06
N MET A 262 -9.25 7.37 5.86
CA MET A 262 -8.16 7.98 6.63
C MET A 262 -8.48 8.05 8.13
N ALA A 263 -9.71 8.42 8.49
CA ALA A 263 -10.15 8.45 9.89
C ALA A 263 -10.17 7.06 10.55
N MET A 264 -10.28 6.00 9.75
CA MET A 264 -10.19 4.60 10.19
C MET A 264 -8.79 4.00 10.06
N ARG A 265 -7.78 4.78 9.61
CA ARG A 265 -6.42 4.31 9.29
C ARG A 265 -6.41 3.13 8.31
N SER A 266 -7.41 3.10 7.42
CA SER A 266 -7.62 2.00 6.50
C SER A 266 -7.07 2.30 5.11
N LEU A 267 -6.20 3.29 4.92
CA LEU A 267 -5.62 3.56 3.60
C LEU A 267 -4.43 2.63 3.31
N VAL A 268 -4.31 2.22 2.05
CA VAL A 268 -3.07 1.66 1.48
C VAL A 268 -2.51 2.67 0.50
N ILE A 269 -1.50 3.41 0.92
CA ILE A 269 -0.91 4.50 0.17
C ILE A 269 0.25 3.97 -0.66
N VAL A 270 0.12 4.01 -1.98
CA VAL A 270 1.19 3.72 -2.93
C VAL A 270 1.89 5.02 -3.30
N LEU A 271 3.15 5.15 -2.91
CA LEU A 271 4.03 6.28 -3.19
C LEU A 271 5.06 5.88 -4.23
N GLN A 272 5.30 6.76 -5.20
CA GLN A 272 6.41 6.63 -6.15
C GLN A 272 7.48 7.66 -5.80
N ILE A 273 8.71 7.19 -5.66
CA ILE A 273 9.88 8.04 -5.41
C ILE A 273 10.89 7.73 -6.50
N THR A 274 11.06 8.67 -7.41
CA THR A 274 11.93 8.50 -8.58
C THR A 274 13.27 9.19 -8.39
N ASP A 275 13.28 10.33 -7.73
CA ASP A 275 14.49 11.11 -7.50
C ASP A 275 14.45 11.86 -6.15
N THR A 276 15.52 12.60 -5.86
CA THR A 276 15.64 13.39 -4.62
C THR A 276 14.70 14.60 -4.58
N SER A 277 14.19 15.08 -5.72
CA SER A 277 13.27 16.22 -5.76
C SER A 277 11.89 15.85 -5.21
N ASP A 278 11.47 14.60 -5.40
CA ASP A 278 10.26 14.03 -4.79
C ASP A 278 10.28 14.12 -3.25
N MET A 279 11.48 14.17 -2.66
CA MET A 279 11.69 14.17 -1.19
C MET A 279 11.57 15.54 -0.55
N LEU A 280 11.62 16.62 -1.34
CA LEU A 280 11.56 18.00 -0.82
C LEU A 280 10.27 18.30 -0.04
N HIS A 281 9.20 17.54 -0.30
CA HIS A 281 7.89 17.75 0.29
C HIS A 281 7.56 16.78 1.43
N LEU A 282 8.46 15.84 1.77
CA LEU A 282 8.27 14.88 2.85
C LEU A 282 8.77 15.45 4.19
N THR A 283 7.97 16.32 4.80
CA THR A 283 8.21 16.75 6.18
C THR A 283 7.95 15.62 7.17
N GLU A 284 8.51 15.70 8.38
CA GLU A 284 8.28 14.70 9.43
C GLU A 284 6.78 14.51 9.75
N ALA A 285 6.00 15.60 9.72
CA ALA A 285 4.56 15.54 9.91
C ALA A 285 3.83 14.73 8.82
N ILE A 286 4.23 14.91 7.55
CA ILE A 286 3.68 14.14 6.43
C ILE A 286 4.12 12.68 6.53
N ILE A 287 5.35 12.41 6.93
CA ILE A 287 5.85 11.05 7.15
C ILE A 287 5.03 10.33 8.24
N GLU A 288 4.76 10.98 9.36
CA GLU A 288 3.89 10.40 10.40
C GLU A 288 2.44 10.22 9.90
N GLU A 289 1.91 11.15 9.11
CA GLU A 289 0.60 11.00 8.47
C GLU A 289 0.56 9.78 7.53
N LEU A 290 1.59 9.59 6.71
CA LEU A 290 1.74 8.43 5.83
C LEU A 290 1.86 7.14 6.63
N LEU A 291 2.74 7.09 7.64
CA LEU A 291 2.98 5.91 8.47
C LEU A 291 1.84 5.57 9.43
N SER A 292 0.91 6.50 9.65
CA SER A 292 -0.39 6.23 10.28
C SER A 292 -1.34 5.43 9.37
N ASN A 293 -0.97 5.25 8.10
CA ASN A 293 -1.61 4.41 7.08
C ASN A 293 -0.62 3.39 6.47
N CYS A 294 -1.13 2.38 5.75
CA CYS A 294 -0.29 1.34 5.17
C CYS A 294 0.45 1.94 3.99
N THR A 295 1.74 2.18 4.09
CA THR A 295 2.47 2.86 3.02
C THR A 295 3.35 1.88 2.26
N ILE A 296 3.16 1.79 0.95
CA ILE A 296 4.02 1.07 0.00
C ILE A 296 4.77 2.12 -0.81
N VAL A 297 6.08 2.21 -0.60
CA VAL A 297 6.97 3.09 -1.36
C VAL A 297 7.60 2.29 -2.48
N ILE A 298 7.50 2.77 -3.72
CA ILE A 298 8.17 2.19 -4.88
C ILE A 298 9.29 3.14 -5.30
N CYS A 299 10.53 2.66 -5.33
CA CYS A 299 11.67 3.49 -5.70
C CYS A 299 12.73 2.70 -6.48
N THR A 300 13.57 3.41 -7.23
CA THR A 300 14.77 2.82 -7.89
C THR A 300 15.92 2.62 -6.89
N ASP A 301 16.07 3.58 -6.00
CA ASP A 301 17.09 3.60 -4.96
C ASP A 301 16.43 3.76 -3.57
N PRO A 302 16.62 2.82 -2.63
CA PRO A 302 16.14 2.98 -1.27
C PRO A 302 16.91 4.04 -0.47
N GLU A 303 18.13 4.42 -0.88
CA GLU A 303 18.96 5.39 -0.14
C GLU A 303 18.43 6.83 -0.24
N ILE A 304 17.71 7.17 -1.30
CA ILE A 304 17.07 8.48 -1.44
C ILE A 304 15.82 8.62 -0.56
N VAL A 305 15.29 7.52 -0.02
CA VAL A 305 14.12 7.53 0.86
C VAL A 305 14.52 8.04 2.26
N PRO A 306 13.80 9.02 2.84
CA PRO A 306 14.12 9.58 4.15
C PRO A 306 14.26 8.50 5.23
N GLU A 307 15.26 8.66 6.10
CA GLU A 307 15.56 7.69 7.16
C GLU A 307 14.36 7.44 8.08
N ALA A 308 13.55 8.47 8.34
CA ALA A 308 12.34 8.36 9.15
C ALA A 308 11.30 7.38 8.57
N LEU A 309 11.21 7.27 7.23
CA LEU A 309 10.41 6.25 6.55
C LEU A 309 11.15 4.91 6.50
N ARG A 310 12.42 4.92 6.08
CA ARG A 310 13.22 3.72 5.87
C ARG A 310 13.37 2.87 7.14
N ALA A 311 13.57 3.50 8.29
CA ALA A 311 13.70 2.80 9.58
C ALA A 311 12.40 2.13 10.05
N ARG A 312 11.24 2.49 9.47
CA ARG A 312 9.90 1.99 9.86
C ARG A 312 9.23 1.15 8.77
N CYS A 313 9.94 0.85 7.68
CA CYS A 313 9.46 0.03 6.57
C CYS A 313 10.35 -1.19 6.39
N GLU A 314 9.76 -2.33 6.00
CA GLU A 314 10.57 -3.44 5.50
C GLU A 314 10.96 -3.18 4.04
N CYS A 315 12.20 -3.50 3.69
CA CYS A 315 12.73 -3.34 2.35
C CYS A 315 12.62 -4.63 1.53
N TRP A 316 12.03 -4.49 0.35
CA TRP A 316 11.81 -5.55 -0.64
C TRP A 316 12.40 -5.11 -1.98
N ARG A 317 12.59 -6.06 -2.89
CA ARG A 317 13.06 -5.81 -4.25
C ARG A 317 12.31 -6.69 -5.24
N ILE A 318 12.19 -6.24 -6.49
CA ILE A 318 11.78 -7.13 -7.58
C ILE A 318 12.83 -8.22 -7.75
N ALA A 319 12.44 -9.48 -7.53
CA ALA A 319 13.25 -10.66 -7.74
C ALA A 319 13.14 -11.18 -9.17
N GLY A 320 11.95 -11.04 -9.78
CA GLY A 320 11.71 -11.49 -11.14
C GLY A 320 10.42 -10.97 -11.73
N LEU A 321 10.40 -10.91 -13.06
CA LEU A 321 9.25 -10.49 -13.87
C LEU A 321 8.90 -11.57 -14.89
N GLY A 322 7.64 -11.93 -14.93
CA GLY A 322 7.00 -12.67 -16.00
C GLY A 322 6.22 -11.69 -16.88
N LEU A 323 6.75 -11.38 -18.05
CA LEU A 323 6.11 -10.50 -19.03
C LEU A 323 5.32 -11.34 -20.04
N PHE A 324 4.03 -11.07 -20.19
CA PHE A 324 3.11 -11.80 -21.05
C PHE A 324 2.49 -10.85 -22.08
N ALA A 325 3.01 -10.91 -23.31
CA ALA A 325 2.58 -10.13 -24.45
C ALA A 325 1.81 -11.06 -25.42
N ASN A 326 0.57 -11.38 -25.06
CA ASN A 326 -0.25 -12.39 -25.76
C ASN A 326 -0.80 -11.92 -27.12
N ASP A 327 -0.71 -10.62 -27.40
CA ASP A 327 -1.11 -10.00 -28.67
C ASP A 327 0.11 -9.50 -29.47
N ALA A 328 1.27 -10.13 -29.24
CA ALA A 328 2.53 -9.72 -29.83
C ALA A 328 3.01 -10.68 -30.93
N GLU A 329 2.98 -10.22 -32.17
CA GLU A 329 3.58 -10.95 -33.29
C GLU A 329 5.11 -10.92 -33.24
N LEU A 330 5.75 -12.08 -33.42
CA LEU A 330 7.21 -12.23 -33.52
C LEU A 330 7.85 -11.40 -34.64
N GLY A 331 7.06 -11.03 -35.67
CA GLY A 331 7.49 -10.14 -36.76
C GLY A 331 7.63 -8.68 -36.35
N ASP A 332 7.02 -8.27 -35.24
CA ASP A 332 6.92 -6.87 -34.81
C ASP A 332 8.31 -6.30 -34.49
N LYS A 333 8.64 -5.19 -35.16
CA LYS A 333 9.90 -4.46 -34.94
C LYS A 333 10.05 -4.02 -33.48
N HIS A 334 8.94 -3.67 -32.82
CA HIS A 334 8.97 -3.21 -31.43
C HIS A 334 9.20 -4.36 -30.45
N LEU A 335 8.69 -5.56 -30.74
CA LEU A 335 8.98 -6.75 -29.92
C LEU A 335 10.45 -7.17 -30.03
N LYS A 336 11.02 -7.10 -31.25
CA LYS A 336 12.46 -7.31 -31.45
C LYS A 336 13.31 -6.29 -30.70
N GLU A 337 12.86 -5.04 -30.66
CA GLU A 337 13.53 -3.98 -29.91
C GLU A 337 13.42 -4.17 -28.39
N LEU A 338 12.25 -4.57 -27.88
CA LEU A 338 12.08 -4.98 -26.48
C LEU A 338 13.04 -6.12 -26.12
N LEU A 339 13.07 -7.21 -26.90
CA LEU A 339 13.98 -8.33 -26.70
C LEU A 339 15.46 -7.88 -26.67
N ARG A 340 15.84 -6.93 -27.52
CA ARG A 340 17.19 -6.34 -27.53
C ARG A 340 17.51 -5.51 -26.29
N ARG A 341 16.51 -4.86 -25.69
CA ARG A 341 16.62 -4.05 -24.46
C ARG A 341 16.52 -4.90 -23.18
N MET A 342 15.97 -6.12 -23.29
CA MET A 342 15.91 -7.11 -22.21
C MET A 342 17.22 -7.89 -22.04
N LEU A 343 18.08 -7.94 -23.06
CA LEU A 343 19.39 -8.58 -22.95
C LEU A 343 20.29 -7.75 -22.03
N PRO A 344 20.95 -8.35 -21.02
CA PRO A 344 21.94 -7.66 -20.21
C PRO A 344 23.12 -7.28 -21.11
N ARG A 345 23.13 -6.02 -21.57
CA ARG A 345 24.26 -5.48 -22.30
C ARG A 345 25.32 -5.14 -21.26
N GLY A 346 26.41 -5.89 -21.29
CA GLY A 346 27.59 -5.61 -20.49
C GLY A 346 27.93 -4.12 -20.61
N ILE A 347 27.86 -3.44 -19.46
CA ILE A 347 28.33 -2.07 -19.23
C ILE A 347 27.47 -1.00 -19.95
N ALA A 348 26.58 -0.38 -19.17
CA ALA A 348 26.03 0.98 -19.35
C ALA A 348 24.85 1.25 -20.31
N THR A 349 24.03 0.26 -20.68
CA THR A 349 22.67 0.58 -21.20
C THR A 349 21.61 0.08 -20.24
N GLU A 350 20.84 1.00 -19.66
CA GLU A 350 19.72 0.71 -18.76
C GLU A 350 18.75 -0.25 -19.46
N SER A 351 18.54 -1.42 -18.86
CA SER A 351 17.57 -2.36 -19.38
C SER A 351 16.15 -1.83 -19.12
N HIS A 352 15.26 -1.96 -20.10
CA HIS A 352 13.86 -1.56 -19.94
C HIS A 352 13.19 -2.34 -18.80
N TYR A 353 13.51 -3.63 -18.69
CA TYR A 353 13.16 -4.47 -17.55
C TYR A 353 14.41 -5.21 -17.08
N CYS A 354 14.87 -4.91 -15.87
CA CYS A 354 16.14 -5.38 -15.35
C CYS A 354 16.12 -6.86 -14.97
N ARG A 355 14.95 -7.45 -14.65
CA ARG A 355 14.86 -8.82 -14.10
C ARG A 355 13.75 -9.67 -14.70
N ILE A 356 13.72 -9.84 -16.03
CA ILE A 356 12.77 -10.78 -16.64
C ILE A 356 13.23 -12.23 -16.48
N VAL A 357 12.39 -13.03 -15.83
CA VAL A 357 12.59 -14.47 -15.61
C VAL A 357 11.73 -15.30 -16.55
N ARG A 358 10.60 -14.76 -17.02
CA ARG A 358 9.72 -15.43 -18.00
C ARG A 358 9.21 -14.43 -19.01
N LEU A 359 9.31 -14.77 -20.29
CA LEU A 359 8.69 -14.02 -21.37
C LEU A 359 7.74 -14.95 -22.13
N HIS A 360 6.49 -14.53 -22.24
CA HIS A 360 5.49 -15.21 -23.05
C HIS A 360 5.07 -14.30 -24.20
N ILE A 361 5.24 -14.79 -25.42
CA ILE A 361 4.84 -14.11 -26.65
C ILE A 361 3.79 -15.01 -27.30
N GLY A 362 2.55 -14.53 -27.35
CA GLY A 362 1.47 -15.18 -28.06
C GLY A 362 1.09 -14.36 -29.28
N SER A 363 0.70 -15.05 -30.35
CA SER A 363 -0.04 -14.44 -31.46
C SER A 363 -1.46 -14.98 -31.40
N THR A 364 -2.45 -14.10 -31.52
CA THR A 364 -3.87 -14.49 -31.64
C THR A 364 -4.21 -15.11 -33.00
N LEU A 365 -3.23 -15.31 -33.89
CA LEU A 365 -3.41 -16.06 -35.13
C LEU A 365 -3.37 -17.57 -34.86
N GLY A 366 -4.49 -18.11 -34.40
CA GLY A 366 -4.75 -19.54 -34.39
C GLY A 366 -5.98 -19.90 -33.57
N ALA A 367 -7.07 -20.25 -34.26
CA ALA A 367 -8.10 -21.11 -33.69
C ALA A 367 -7.46 -22.36 -33.02
N PRO A 368 -8.10 -23.00 -32.04
CA PRO A 368 -7.53 -24.16 -31.36
C PRO A 368 -7.39 -25.33 -32.34
N GLY A 369 -6.20 -25.48 -32.90
CA GLY A 369 -5.84 -26.52 -33.85
C GLY A 369 -4.41 -26.30 -34.30
N ASP A 370 -3.55 -27.24 -33.96
CA ASP A 370 -2.19 -27.42 -34.46
C ASP A 370 -1.09 -26.53 -33.85
N PHE A 371 -0.62 -26.97 -32.68
CA PHE A 371 0.82 -27.04 -32.43
C PHE A 371 1.15 -28.47 -31.97
N ARG A 372 1.81 -29.23 -32.87
CA ARG A 372 2.57 -30.45 -32.55
C ARG A 372 4.04 -30.09 -32.39
#